data_AF-A0A395H4R8-F1
#
_entry.id   AF-A0A395H4R8-F1
#
_cell.length_a   1.000
_cell.length_b   1.000
_cell.length_c   1.000
_cell.angle_alpha   90.00
_cell.angle_beta   90.00
_cell.angle_gamma   90.00
#
_symmetry.space_group_name_H-M   'P 1'
#
loop_
_entity.id
_entity.type
_entity.pdbx_description
1 polymer ?
#
loop_
_entity_poly.entity_id
_entity_poly.type
_entity_poly.pdbx_seq_one_letter_code
_entity_poly.pdbx_strand_id
1 'polypeptide(L)'
;MRRRDNRRAARGCPSTTPPPSSARFSSPRHPWPPSTRLRIPFAQPWSDLLDTVAPQLGLTTRIPFDEWLAAVVQAADTAGSTRGYPVWKLQAFFTRLFQPAVCGHVILATDRARACAPTLRRMRAVEDEVVLRFVQHWREIGYFD
;
A
#
# COMPACT_ATOMS: atom_id res chain seq x y z
N MET A 1 -63.86 -42.62 -22.52
CA MET A 1 -65.25 -42.74 -22.03
C MET A 1 -65.34 -42.11 -20.64
N ARG A 2 -66.10 -41.02 -20.57
CA ARG A 2 -66.64 -40.23 -19.43
C ARG A 2 -66.26 -40.51 -17.96
N ARG A 3 -65.84 -39.41 -17.34
CA ARG A 3 -66.31 -38.78 -16.08
C ARG A 3 -66.08 -39.50 -14.74
N ARG A 4 -65.41 -38.79 -13.83
CA ARG A 4 -66.07 -38.17 -12.66
C ARG A 4 -65.32 -36.91 -12.20
N ASP A 5 -66.02 -35.79 -12.31
CA ASP A 5 -65.85 -34.58 -11.51
C ASP A 5 -65.93 -34.91 -10.01
N ASN A 6 -65.15 -34.20 -9.18
CA ASN A 6 -65.72 -33.68 -7.94
C ASN A 6 -65.20 -32.27 -7.65
N ARG A 7 -66.16 -31.34 -7.62
CA ARG A 7 -65.99 -29.91 -7.37
C ARG A 7 -65.91 -29.63 -5.87
N ARG A 8 -65.10 -28.66 -5.46
CA ARG A 8 -65.46 -27.52 -4.58
C ARG A 8 -64.27 -26.56 -4.52
N ALA A 9 -64.41 -25.41 -5.17
CA ALA A 9 -64.72 -24.10 -4.57
C ALA A 9 -63.45 -23.43 -3.99
N ALA A 10 -62.71 -22.66 -4.79
CA ALA A 10 -62.98 -21.25 -5.13
C ALA A 10 -63.00 -20.31 -3.91
N ARG A 11 -61.83 -19.72 -3.62
CA ARG A 11 -61.59 -18.31 -3.22
C ARG A 11 -60.14 -18.04 -3.69
N GLY A 12 -59.82 -17.23 -4.68
CA GLY A 12 -60.45 -16.01 -5.17
C GLY A 12 -59.59 -14.83 -4.72
N CYS A 13 -58.65 -14.39 -5.58
CA CYS A 13 -58.25 -12.99 -5.81
C CYS A 13 -57.07 -12.91 -6.82
N PRO A 14 -56.94 -11.81 -7.59
CA PRO A 14 -56.94 -11.89 -9.04
C PRO A 14 -55.58 -11.59 -9.70
N SER A 15 -55.47 -11.99 -10.97
CA SER A 15 -54.41 -11.64 -11.90
C SER A 15 -54.67 -10.30 -12.60
N THR A 16 -53.71 -9.36 -12.56
CA THR A 16 -53.54 -8.31 -13.61
C THR A 16 -52.05 -7.84 -13.66
N THR A 17 -51.32 -8.32 -14.68
CA THR A 17 -50.21 -7.75 -15.53
C THR A 17 -49.11 -6.75 -14.98
N PRO A 18 -47.91 -6.61 -15.63
CA PRO A 18 -46.58 -6.45 -14.98
C PRO A 18 -45.84 -5.12 -15.32
N PRO A 19 -44.48 -5.02 -15.17
CA PRO A 19 -43.74 -4.19 -14.22
C PRO A 19 -43.30 -2.80 -14.77
N PRO A 20 -42.71 -1.90 -13.95
CA PRO A 20 -41.26 -1.74 -14.11
C PRO A 20 -40.53 -1.34 -12.80
N SER A 21 -39.21 -1.22 -12.94
CA SER A 21 -38.29 -0.58 -12.01
C SER A 21 -37.60 -1.53 -11.02
N SER A 22 -36.52 -2.13 -11.52
CA SER A 22 -35.19 -1.93 -10.97
C SER A 22 -35.13 -1.11 -9.66
N ALA A 23 -35.36 -1.74 -8.52
CA ALA A 23 -34.84 -1.26 -7.25
C ALA A 23 -33.35 -1.64 -7.19
N ARG A 24 -32.53 -1.02 -8.06
CA ARG A 24 -31.13 -0.83 -7.72
C ARG A 24 -31.16 -0.05 -6.42
N PHE A 25 -30.60 -0.63 -5.37
CA PHE A 25 -30.21 0.07 -4.15
C PHE A 25 -29.42 1.32 -4.58
N SER A 26 -30.11 2.44 -4.72
CA SER A 26 -29.52 3.74 -4.98
C SER A 26 -29.21 4.29 -3.62
N SER A 27 -28.07 3.86 -3.06
CA SER A 27 -27.44 4.56 -1.96
C SER A 27 -27.33 6.05 -2.34
N PRO A 28 -27.70 7.00 -1.46
CA PRO A 28 -27.62 8.41 -1.77
C PRO A 28 -26.20 8.74 -2.23
N ARG A 29 -26.10 9.39 -3.40
CA ARG A 29 -24.82 9.87 -3.92
C ARG A 29 -24.28 10.86 -2.89
N HIS A 30 -23.27 10.45 -2.13
CA HIS A 30 -22.55 11.38 -1.28
C HIS A 30 -22.04 12.54 -2.16
N PRO A 31 -22.11 13.80 -1.67
CA PRO A 31 -21.79 14.99 -2.47
C PRO A 31 -20.30 15.09 -2.82
N TRP A 32 -19.46 14.23 -2.26
CA TRP A 32 -18.02 14.22 -2.51
C TRP A 32 -17.65 13.10 -3.47
N PRO A 33 -16.73 13.34 -4.43
CA PRO A 33 -16.18 12.27 -5.23
C PRO A 33 -15.58 11.23 -4.27
N PRO A 34 -15.74 9.94 -4.57
CA PRO A 34 -15.21 8.92 -3.67
C PRO A 34 -13.70 9.09 -3.50
N SER A 35 -13.28 9.28 -2.25
CA SER A 35 -11.87 9.35 -1.90
C SER A 35 -11.22 7.99 -2.22
N THR A 36 -10.39 7.99 -3.25
CA THR A 36 -9.62 6.82 -3.68
C THR A 36 -8.22 6.97 -3.14
N ARG A 37 -7.75 5.97 -2.39
CA ARG A 37 -6.45 6.02 -1.72
C ARG A 37 -5.37 5.42 -2.62
N LEU A 38 -4.37 6.21 -2.97
CA LEU A 38 -3.23 5.78 -3.77
C LEU A 38 -2.11 5.27 -2.85
N ARG A 39 -1.83 3.97 -2.87
CA ARG A 39 -0.71 3.34 -2.14
C ARG A 39 -0.18 2.17 -2.99
N ILE A 40 1.11 1.88 -2.88
CA ILE A 40 1.68 0.63 -3.41
C ILE A 40 0.95 -0.54 -2.72
N PRO A 41 0.27 -1.41 -3.48
CA PRO A 41 -0.62 -2.42 -2.91
C PRO A 41 0.15 -3.51 -2.15
N PHE A 42 1.43 -3.72 -2.47
CA PHE A 42 2.32 -4.67 -1.83
C PHE A 42 3.29 -3.93 -0.90
N ALA A 43 3.28 -4.29 0.39
CA ALA A 43 4.36 -3.91 1.29
C ALA A 43 5.51 -4.89 1.06
N GLN A 44 6.70 -4.38 0.70
CA GLN A 44 7.90 -5.20 0.61
C GLN A 44 8.75 -4.97 1.86
N PRO A 45 9.33 -6.03 2.43
CA PRO A 45 10.18 -5.87 3.61
C PRO A 45 11.45 -5.11 3.21
N TRP A 46 11.93 -4.28 4.13
CA TRP A 46 13.16 -3.51 3.90
C TRP A 46 14.39 -4.41 3.75
N SER A 47 14.36 -5.63 4.29
CA SER A 47 15.41 -6.62 4.08
C SER A 47 15.72 -6.84 2.61
N ASP A 48 14.69 -7.00 1.77
CA ASP A 48 14.86 -7.36 0.37
C ASP A 48 15.51 -6.22 -0.43
N LEU A 49 15.14 -4.97 -0.10
CA LEU A 49 15.81 -3.77 -0.64
C LEU A 49 17.27 -3.71 -0.21
N LEU A 50 17.52 -3.94 1.07
CA LEU A 50 18.87 -3.87 1.62
C LEU A 50 19.76 -4.99 1.07
N ASP A 51 19.22 -6.18 0.80
CA ASP A 51 19.95 -7.28 0.14
C ASP A 51 20.35 -6.92 -1.29
N THR A 52 19.53 -6.15 -1.99
CA THR A 52 19.85 -5.66 -3.34
C THR A 52 20.91 -4.55 -3.34
N VAL A 53 20.83 -3.62 -2.39
CA VAL A 53 21.69 -2.42 -2.37
C VAL A 53 23.02 -2.66 -1.67
N ALA A 54 23.06 -3.45 -0.60
CA ALA A 54 24.26 -3.63 0.22
C ALA A 54 25.50 -4.09 -0.56
N PRO A 55 25.40 -5.06 -1.50
CA PRO A 55 26.54 -5.47 -2.32
C PRO A 55 27.08 -4.35 -3.22
N GLN A 56 26.21 -3.47 -3.71
CA GLN A 56 26.62 -2.35 -4.57
C GLN A 56 27.41 -1.29 -3.82
N LEU A 57 27.17 -1.18 -2.51
CA LEU A 57 27.83 -0.23 -1.61
C LEU A 57 28.98 -0.87 -0.81
N GLY A 58 29.28 -2.15 -1.02
CA GLY A 58 30.30 -2.87 -0.26
C GLY A 58 29.95 -3.07 1.22
N LEU A 59 28.67 -3.04 1.58
CA LEU A 59 28.20 -3.21 2.95
C LEU A 59 28.01 -4.70 3.25
N THR A 60 28.68 -5.20 4.29
CA THR A 60 28.66 -6.63 4.67
C THR A 60 27.89 -6.90 5.95
N THR A 61 27.64 -5.87 6.76
CA THR A 61 27.14 -6.02 8.12
C THR A 61 25.76 -5.40 8.26
N ARG A 62 24.82 -6.17 8.80
CA ARG A 62 23.50 -5.70 9.22
C ARG A 62 23.51 -5.51 10.73
N ILE A 63 23.04 -4.36 11.18
CA ILE A 63 22.82 -4.08 12.60
C ILE A 63 21.36 -3.66 12.82
N PRO A 64 20.78 -3.93 14.00
CA PRO A 64 19.45 -3.47 14.35
C PRO A 64 19.29 -1.95 14.19
N PHE A 65 18.09 -1.50 13.85
CA PHE A 65 17.81 -0.09 13.57
C PHE A 65 18.19 0.83 14.75
N ASP A 66 17.86 0.45 15.98
CA ASP A 66 18.12 1.27 17.16
C ASP A 66 19.62 1.36 17.46
N GLU A 67 20.37 0.27 17.27
CA GLU A 67 21.82 0.24 17.40
C GLU A 67 22.50 1.10 16.34
N TRP A 68 22.03 1.02 15.10
CA TRP A 68 22.50 1.86 14.00
C TRP A 68 22.29 3.34 14.29
N LEU A 69 21.08 3.73 14.73
CA LEU A 69 20.77 5.12 15.01
C LEU A 69 21.63 5.66 16.16
N ALA A 70 21.83 4.87 17.22
CA ALA A 70 22.71 5.24 18.32
C ALA A 70 24.17 5.43 17.86
N ALA A 71 24.69 4.52 17.04
CA ALA A 71 26.05 4.59 16.51
C ALA A 71 26.26 5.83 15.63
N VAL A 72 25.30 6.15 14.76
CA VAL A 72 25.36 7.33 13.90
C VAL A 72 25.33 8.64 14.71
N VAL A 73 24.50 8.70 15.75
CA VAL A 73 24.44 9.88 16.63
C VAL A 73 25.76 10.07 17.37
N GLN A 74 26.29 9.01 17.99
CA GLN A 74 27.57 9.06 18.69
C GLN A 74 28.72 9.45 17.77
N ALA A 75 28.75 8.93 16.54
CA ALA A 75 29.79 9.25 15.56
C ALA A 75 29.74 10.71 15.12
N ALA A 76 28.53 11.27 14.93
CA ALA A 76 28.34 12.68 14.60
C ALA A 76 28.78 13.61 15.73
N ASP A 77 28.44 13.27 16.98
CA ASP A 77 28.83 14.04 18.17
C ASP A 77 30.35 14.03 18.34
N THR A 78 30.99 12.87 18.15
CA THR A 78 32.45 12.71 18.24
C THR A 78 33.18 13.50 17.16
N ALA A 79 32.64 13.53 15.94
CA ALA A 79 33.23 14.28 14.83
C ALA A 79 33.07 15.81 14.98
N GLY A 80 32.21 16.28 15.89
CA GLY A 80 31.91 17.71 16.08
C GLY A 80 31.29 18.38 14.84
N SER A 81 30.85 17.59 13.86
CA SER A 81 30.35 18.06 12.57
C SER A 81 29.28 17.11 12.02
N THR A 82 28.16 17.69 11.62
CA THR A 82 27.02 16.96 11.06
C THR A 82 27.13 16.78 9.54
N ARG A 83 28.22 17.25 8.92
CA ARG A 83 28.40 17.23 7.46
C ARG A 83 28.53 15.80 6.91
N GLY A 84 29.21 14.91 7.64
CA GLY A 84 29.34 13.49 7.28
C GLY A 84 28.18 12.60 7.75
N TYR A 85 27.29 13.14 8.60
CA TYR A 85 26.19 12.38 9.22
C TYR A 85 24.86 13.08 9.01
N PRO A 86 24.34 13.12 7.75
CA PRO A 86 23.07 13.77 7.44
C PRO A 86 21.89 13.18 8.23
N VAL A 87 21.97 11.90 8.60
CA VAL A 87 20.98 11.22 9.45
C VAL A 87 20.82 11.89 10.81
N TRP A 88 21.89 12.47 11.39
CA TRP A 88 21.82 13.20 12.66
C TRP A 88 20.86 14.38 12.57
N LYS A 89 20.83 15.09 11.43
CA LYS A 89 19.90 16.22 11.20
C LYS A 89 18.43 15.77 11.20
N LEU A 90 18.20 14.50 10.92
CA LEU A 90 16.88 13.86 10.89
C LEU A 90 16.66 12.94 12.10
N GLN A 91 17.50 13.00 13.14
CA GLN A 91 17.42 12.10 14.29
C GLN A 91 16.01 12.07 14.90
N ALA A 92 15.40 13.24 15.12
CA ALA A 92 14.04 13.32 15.69
C ALA A 92 12.99 12.60 14.83
N PHE A 93 13.14 12.61 13.51
CA PHE A 93 12.29 11.87 12.58
C PHE A 93 12.53 10.36 12.73
N PHE A 94 13.78 9.91 12.74
CA PHE A 94 14.11 8.49 12.90
C PHE A 94 13.67 7.92 14.24
N THR A 95 13.83 8.67 15.34
CA THR A 95 13.45 8.22 16.68
C THR A 95 11.92 8.16 16.88
N ARG A 96 11.16 9.10 16.31
CA ARG A 96 9.73 9.26 16.66
C ARG A 96 8.75 8.82 15.58
N LEU A 97 9.14 8.95 14.31
CA LEU A 97 8.20 8.86 13.19
C LEU A 97 8.54 7.73 12.24
N PHE A 98 9.81 7.35 12.10
CA PHE A 98 10.22 6.37 11.10
C PHE A 98 9.59 5.00 11.33
N GLN A 99 9.76 4.39 12.51
CA GLN A 99 9.17 3.08 12.78
C GLN A 99 7.62 3.09 12.64
N PRO A 100 6.87 4.04 13.23
CA PRO A 100 5.42 4.10 13.04
C PRO A 100 4.96 4.39 11.60
N ALA A 101 5.70 5.19 10.83
CA ALA A 101 5.30 5.58 9.48
C ALA A 101 5.70 4.54 8.42
N VAL A 102 6.81 3.84 8.65
CA VAL A 102 7.45 2.98 7.66
C VAL A 102 7.28 1.50 8.00
N CYS A 103 7.37 1.14 9.28
CA CYS A 103 7.15 -0.22 9.79
C CYS A 103 5.76 -0.40 10.41
N GLY A 104 5.01 0.69 10.60
CA GLY A 104 3.67 0.66 11.17
C GLY A 104 2.72 -0.16 10.29
N HIS A 105 2.00 -1.07 10.95
CA HIS A 105 1.02 -2.01 10.41
C HIS A 105 -0.23 -1.35 9.79
N VAL A 106 -0.11 -0.14 9.25
CA VAL A 106 -1.21 0.51 8.54
C VAL A 106 -1.29 -0.09 7.14
N ILE A 107 -1.80 -1.31 7.05
CA ILE A 107 -2.14 -1.95 5.78
C ILE A 107 -3.40 -1.26 5.26
N LEU A 108 -3.20 -0.23 4.45
CA LEU A 108 -4.30 0.53 3.88
C LEU A 108 -4.91 -0.26 2.72
N ALA A 109 -6.21 -0.55 2.83
CA ALA A 109 -6.97 -1.20 1.77
C ALA A 109 -6.89 -0.39 0.46
N THR A 110 -6.48 -1.05 -0.62
CA THR A 110 -6.33 -0.46 -1.95
C THR A 110 -7.43 -0.92 -2.92
N ASP A 111 -8.45 -1.63 -2.44
CA ASP A 111 -9.45 -2.32 -3.27
C ASP A 111 -10.16 -1.36 -4.23
N ARG A 112 -10.54 -0.18 -3.73
CA ARG A 112 -11.18 0.86 -4.54
C ARG A 112 -10.25 1.43 -5.62
N ALA A 113 -8.98 1.66 -5.27
CA ALA A 113 -8.00 2.20 -6.18
C ALA A 113 -7.65 1.19 -7.29
N ARG A 114 -7.55 -0.10 -6.92
CA ARG A 114 -7.36 -1.19 -7.87
C ARG A 114 -8.58 -1.36 -8.78
N ALA A 115 -9.80 -1.22 -8.26
CA ALA A 115 -11.00 -1.30 -9.09
C ALA A 115 -11.04 -0.22 -10.19
N CYS A 116 -10.57 0.99 -9.88
CA CYS A 116 -10.64 2.13 -10.79
C CYS A 116 -9.41 2.28 -11.71
N ALA A 117 -8.21 1.80 -11.31
CA ALA A 117 -6.98 2.01 -12.06
C ALA A 117 -6.34 0.68 -12.54
N PRO A 118 -6.26 0.43 -13.85
CA PRO A 118 -5.53 -0.72 -14.41
C PRO A 118 -4.05 -0.77 -14.01
N THR A 119 -3.40 0.38 -13.87
CA THR A 119 -1.99 0.49 -13.45
C THR A 119 -1.77 -0.03 -12.03
N LEU A 120 -2.62 0.34 -11.08
CA LEU A 120 -2.55 -0.16 -9.70
C LEU A 120 -2.89 -1.64 -9.57
N ARG A 121 -3.68 -2.20 -10.50
CA ARG A 121 -3.94 -3.65 -10.55
C ARG A 121 -2.71 -4.45 -10.95
N ARG A 122 -1.87 -3.87 -11.81
CA ARG A 122 -0.65 -4.51 -12.34
C ARG A 122 0.60 -4.18 -11.54
N MET A 123 0.51 -3.23 -10.61
CA MET A 123 1.63 -2.83 -9.76
C MET A 123 2.06 -4.00 -8.87
N ARG A 124 3.36 -4.30 -8.90
CA ARG A 124 4.02 -5.35 -8.12
C ARG A 124 4.93 -4.72 -7.06
N ALA A 125 5.63 -5.56 -6.30
CA ALA A 125 6.79 -5.12 -5.54
C ALA A 125 7.80 -4.40 -6.45
N VAL A 126 8.63 -3.54 -5.87
CA VAL A 126 9.67 -2.85 -6.64
C VAL A 126 10.69 -3.90 -7.06
N GLU A 127 10.95 -3.97 -8.37
CA GLU A 127 11.92 -4.92 -8.93
C GLU A 127 13.35 -4.45 -8.63
N ASP A 128 14.25 -5.41 -8.37
CA ASP A 128 15.65 -5.15 -8.05
C ASP A 128 16.33 -4.29 -9.13
N GLU A 129 15.98 -4.48 -10.41
CA GLU A 129 16.51 -3.68 -11.52
C GLU A 129 16.22 -2.18 -11.35
N VAL A 130 15.02 -1.82 -10.86
CA VAL A 130 14.65 -0.43 -10.60
C VAL A 130 15.50 0.13 -9.46
N VAL A 131 15.68 -0.65 -8.39
CA VAL A 131 16.51 -0.27 -7.23
C VAL A 131 17.96 -0.05 -7.66
N LEU A 132 18.52 -0.97 -8.44
CA LEU A 132 19.88 -0.89 -8.96
C LEU A 132 20.08 0.32 -9.88
N ARG A 133 19.06 0.70 -10.65
CA ARG A 133 19.10 1.91 -11.49
C ARG A 133 19.18 3.19 -10.67
N PHE A 134 18.52 3.27 -9.52
CA PHE A 134 18.70 4.39 -8.58
C PHE A 134 20.12 4.42 -8.03
N VAL A 135 20.66 3.28 -7.60
CA VAL A 135 22.04 3.18 -7.11
C VAL A 135 23.03 3.62 -8.18
N GLN A 136 22.87 3.14 -9.42
CA GLN A 136 23.69 3.54 -10.56
C GLN A 136 23.61 5.05 -10.79
N HIS A 137 22.41 5.62 -10.86
CA HIS A 137 22.23 7.06 -11.07
C HIS A 137 22.92 7.88 -9.97
N TRP A 138 22.81 7.47 -8.71
CA TRP A 138 23.48 8.15 -7.60
C TRP A 138 25.01 8.08 -7.70
N ARG A 139 25.57 7.00 -8.24
CA ARG A 139 27.01 6.93 -8.57
C ARG A 139 27.36 7.89 -9.70
N GLU A 140 26.56 7.93 -10.76
CA GLU A 140 26.80 8.79 -11.93
C GLU A 140 26.80 10.28 -11.59
N ILE A 141 25.97 10.72 -10.63
CA ILE A 141 25.93 12.11 -10.17
C ILE A 141 26.93 12.42 -9.06
N GLY A 142 27.77 11.45 -8.65
CA GLY A 142 28.77 11.62 -7.60
C GLY A 142 28.21 11.75 -6.19
N TYR A 143 27.05 11.12 -5.90
CA TYR A 143 26.45 11.15 -4.56
C TYR A 143 27.15 10.21 -3.57
N PHE A 144 27.76 9.12 -4.06
CA PHE A 144 28.46 8.11 -3.26
C PHE A 144 29.98 8.29 -3.22
N ASP A 145 30.50 9.39 -3.78
CA ASP A 145 31.93 9.74 -3.79
C ASP A 145 32.43 10.25 -2.42
#